data_AF-A0A920JH72-F1
#
_entry.id   AF-A0A920JH72-F1
#
_cell.length_a   1.000
_cell.length_b   1.000
_cell.length_c   1.000
_cell.angle_alpha   90.00
_cell.angle_beta   90.00
_cell.angle_gamma   90.00
#
_symmetry.space_group_name_H-M   'P 1'
#
loop_
_entity.id
_entity.type
_entity.pdbx_description
1 polymer ?
#
loop_
_entity_poly.entity_id
_entity_poly.type
_entity_poly.pdbx_seq_one_letter_code
_entity_poly.pdbx_strand_id
1 'polypeptide(L)'
;MLQLFKRITLPLLILAILIALLNLKDRFGYEEIIIGEAQGIEERQLGTPVFSLRRAPELLTSPLAIQQLQEDLSQLVNLLPEASCFKVSADGEEIYSFQENIPLNPGAVQKIITAYAALNQLGDSFQYETVIAAKRETDEDGLLRTSDLYIFGSGDPLIRTDAYMELLPDSYSDIRTSADELADLTVGMNVLFIQGAVVVNESRYDEERTIAGWDQELKDADKIGSLSASLFDGGFDGLKQNYSQQRGENPLPLIPSANPAKRFAANFDDLLEAAES
;
A
#
# COMPACT_ATOMS: atom_id res chain seq x y z
N MET A 1 -24.07 -36.12 57.71
CA MET A 1 -25.16 -36.52 56.80
C MET A 1 -26.18 -35.41 56.48
N LEU A 2 -26.47 -34.46 57.37
CA LEU A 2 -27.53 -33.44 57.15
C LEU A 2 -27.20 -32.33 56.12
N GLN A 3 -25.93 -32.04 55.83
CA GLN A 3 -25.54 -30.95 54.90
C GLN A 3 -25.51 -31.36 53.42
N LEU A 4 -25.25 -32.64 53.11
CA LEU A 4 -25.34 -33.14 51.73
C LEU A 4 -26.80 -33.21 51.25
N PHE A 5 -27.72 -33.56 52.14
CA PHE A 5 -29.15 -33.57 51.84
C PHE A 5 -29.64 -32.17 51.45
N LYS A 6 -29.24 -31.11 52.17
CA LYS A 6 -29.63 -29.72 51.85
C LYS A 6 -29.10 -29.21 50.49
N ARG A 7 -27.93 -29.67 50.05
CA ARG A 7 -27.32 -29.25 48.77
C ARG A 7 -28.01 -29.85 47.54
N ILE A 8 -28.70 -30.97 47.70
CA ILE A 8 -29.41 -31.66 46.61
C ILE A 8 -30.91 -31.37 46.66
N THR A 9 -31.48 -31.17 47.85
CA THR A 9 -32.92 -30.89 47.99
C THR A 9 -33.32 -29.52 47.46
N LEU A 10 -32.46 -28.51 47.57
CA LEU A 10 -32.76 -27.15 47.06
C LEU A 10 -32.89 -27.12 45.52
N PRO A 11 -31.93 -27.64 44.71
CA PRO A 11 -32.08 -27.65 43.26
C PRO A 11 -33.22 -28.57 42.79
N LEU A 12 -33.49 -29.69 43.47
CA LEU A 12 -34.64 -30.54 43.16
C LEU A 12 -35.99 -29.87 43.46
N LEU A 13 -36.07 -29.09 44.54
CA LEU A 13 -37.28 -28.36 44.90
C LEU A 13 -37.53 -27.19 43.93
N ILE A 14 -36.46 -26.52 43.49
CA ILE A 14 -36.53 -25.50 42.42
C ILE A 14 -36.98 -26.14 41.09
N LEU A 15 -36.42 -27.29 40.72
CA LEU A 15 -36.81 -28.02 39.50
C LEU A 15 -38.27 -28.49 39.57
N ALA A 16 -38.73 -28.99 40.71
CA ALA A 16 -40.11 -29.40 40.92
C ALA A 16 -41.10 -28.22 40.85
N ILE A 17 -40.73 -27.05 41.41
CA ILE A 17 -41.52 -25.82 41.30
C ILE A 17 -41.59 -25.35 39.83
N LEU A 18 -40.49 -25.41 39.08
CA LEU A 18 -40.46 -25.06 37.65
C LEU A 18 -41.36 -25.98 36.81
N ILE A 19 -41.32 -27.29 37.04
CA ILE A 19 -42.19 -28.27 36.36
C ILE A 19 -43.65 -28.06 36.74
N ALA A 20 -43.95 -27.75 38.01
CA ALA A 20 -45.30 -27.46 38.47
C ALA A 20 -45.85 -26.15 37.86
N LEU A 21 -45.03 -25.10 37.76
CA LEU A 21 -45.41 -23.83 37.11
C LEU A 21 -45.65 -23.98 35.60
N LEU A 22 -44.87 -24.84 34.93
CA LEU A 22 -45.09 -25.18 33.53
C LEU A 22 -46.41 -25.92 33.31
N ASN A 23 -46.78 -26.86 34.20
CA ASN A 23 -48.02 -27.63 34.08
C ASN A 23 -49.26 -26.87 34.60
N LEU A 24 -49.13 -25.96 35.56
CA LEU A 24 -50.25 -25.12 36.03
C LEU A 24 -50.69 -24.10 34.98
N LYS A 25 -49.77 -23.68 34.09
CA LYS A 25 -50.06 -22.72 33.01
C LYS A 25 -51.05 -23.26 31.97
N ASP A 26 -51.15 -24.59 31.84
CA ASP A 26 -52.07 -25.22 30.88
C ASP A 26 -53.49 -25.48 31.45
N ARG A 27 -53.76 -25.12 32.71
CA ARG A 27 -55.07 -25.42 33.36
C ARG A 27 -55.91 -24.22 33.78
N PHE A 28 -55.51 -22.99 33.47
CA PHE A 28 -56.37 -21.82 33.69
C PHE A 28 -57.15 -21.45 32.42
N GLY A 29 -58.34 -22.06 32.32
CA GLY A 29 -59.60 -21.46 31.89
C GLY A 29 -59.68 -20.70 30.56
N TYR A 30 -60.32 -21.33 29.57
CA TYR A 30 -61.20 -20.59 28.65
C TYR A 30 -62.64 -21.00 28.97
N GLU A 31 -63.37 -20.08 29.57
CA GLU A 31 -64.82 -20.13 29.72
C GLU A 31 -65.45 -19.59 28.42
N GLU A 32 -66.60 -20.13 28.01
CA GLU A 32 -67.25 -19.72 26.75
C GLU A 32 -67.61 -18.22 26.78
N ILE A 33 -67.12 -17.51 25.76
CA ILE A 33 -67.37 -16.07 25.58
C ILE A 33 -68.75 -15.88 24.96
N ILE A 34 -69.68 -15.30 25.71
CA ILE A 34 -70.89 -14.71 25.14
C ILE A 34 -70.48 -13.44 24.39
N ILE A 35 -70.75 -13.42 23.08
CA ILE A 35 -70.50 -12.28 22.20
C ILE A 35 -71.47 -11.15 22.57
N GLY A 36 -70.97 -10.16 23.30
CA GLY A 36 -71.57 -8.83 23.40
C GLY A 36 -70.77 -7.85 22.55
N GLU A 37 -71.40 -7.26 21.54
CA GLU A 37 -70.81 -6.20 20.72
C GLU A 37 -70.41 -5.01 21.60
N ALA A 38 -69.09 -4.79 21.72
CA ALA A 38 -68.55 -3.52 22.20
C ALA A 38 -67.26 -3.21 21.42
N GLN A 39 -67.25 -2.03 20.83
CA GLN A 39 -66.32 -1.56 19.82
C GLN A 39 -64.88 -1.50 20.34
N GLY A 40 -63.96 -1.99 19.52
CA GLY A 40 -62.55 -2.14 19.83
C GLY A 40 -61.80 -0.83 20.04
N ILE A 41 -61.06 -0.79 21.14
CA ILE A 41 -59.77 -0.10 21.20
C ILE A 41 -58.77 -1.24 21.42
N GLU A 42 -58.04 -1.62 20.38
CA GLU A 42 -56.92 -2.55 20.50
C GLU A 42 -55.86 -1.89 21.41
N GLU A 43 -55.86 -2.24 22.70
CA GLU A 43 -54.63 -2.17 23.47
C GLU A 43 -53.64 -3.08 22.75
N ARG A 44 -52.67 -2.48 22.04
CA ARG A 44 -51.53 -3.20 21.47
C ARG A 44 -50.79 -3.88 22.62
N GLN A 45 -51.17 -5.12 22.94
CA GLN A 45 -50.37 -5.98 23.77
C GLN A 45 -49.00 -6.06 23.12
N LEU A 46 -47.98 -5.53 23.80
CA LEU A 46 -46.60 -5.63 23.38
C LEU A 46 -46.23 -7.13 23.41
N GLY A 47 -46.44 -7.81 22.28
CA GLY A 47 -46.38 -9.28 22.16
C GLY A 47 -45.01 -9.91 22.38
N THR A 48 -43.98 -9.09 22.60
CA THR A 48 -42.62 -9.57 22.82
C THR A 48 -42.21 -9.26 24.27
N PRO A 49 -42.03 -10.25 25.16
CA PRO A 49 -41.56 -10.03 26.54
C PRO A 49 -40.23 -9.25 26.59
N VAL A 50 -39.98 -8.52 27.67
CA VAL A 50 -38.76 -7.69 27.84
C VAL A 50 -37.48 -8.54 27.76
N PHE A 51 -37.50 -9.75 28.31
CA PHE A 51 -36.38 -10.71 28.25
C PHE A 51 -36.46 -11.69 27.06
N SER A 52 -37.14 -11.31 25.98
CA SER A 52 -37.21 -12.15 24.78
C SER A 52 -35.96 -12.00 23.93
N LEU A 53 -35.37 -13.13 23.51
CA LEU A 53 -34.26 -13.16 22.54
C LEU A 53 -34.61 -12.48 21.21
N ARG A 54 -35.90 -12.34 20.86
CA ARG A 54 -36.35 -11.59 19.67
C ARG A 54 -36.11 -10.07 19.77
N ARG A 55 -35.88 -9.54 20.98
CA ARG A 55 -35.54 -8.12 21.20
C ARG A 55 -34.04 -7.84 21.11
N ALA A 56 -33.20 -8.88 21.04
CA ALA A 56 -31.76 -8.79 20.83
C ALA A 56 -31.33 -9.82 19.77
N PRO A 57 -31.84 -9.68 18.52
CA PRO A 57 -31.59 -10.65 17.46
C PRO A 57 -30.09 -10.82 17.17
N GLU A 58 -29.29 -9.76 17.36
CA GLU A 58 -27.82 -9.81 17.23
C GLU A 58 -27.17 -10.91 18.08
N LEU A 59 -27.72 -11.25 19.26
CA LEU A 59 -27.16 -12.29 20.14
C LEU A 59 -27.35 -13.72 19.58
N LEU A 60 -28.30 -13.91 18.66
CA LEU A 60 -28.56 -15.19 18.03
C LEU A 60 -28.02 -15.25 16.60
N THR A 61 -28.08 -14.14 15.87
CA THR A 61 -27.63 -14.09 14.48
C THR A 61 -26.11 -13.99 14.39
N SER A 62 -25.43 -13.31 15.32
CA SER A 62 -23.97 -13.17 15.25
C SER A 62 -23.21 -14.49 15.43
N PRO A 63 -23.54 -15.39 16.39
CA PRO A 63 -22.77 -16.62 16.57
C PRO A 63 -23.02 -17.61 15.42
N LEU A 64 -24.27 -17.68 14.95
CA LEU A 64 -24.63 -18.52 13.79
C LEU A 64 -23.99 -18.01 12.50
N ALA A 65 -23.96 -16.68 12.29
CA ALA A 65 -23.30 -16.09 11.14
C ALA A 65 -21.77 -16.28 11.19
N ILE A 66 -21.16 -16.13 12.37
CA ILE A 66 -19.73 -16.40 12.57
C ILE A 66 -19.42 -17.88 12.30
N GLN A 67 -20.26 -18.80 12.81
CA GLN A 67 -20.09 -20.22 12.54
C GLN A 67 -20.18 -20.52 11.03
N GLN A 68 -21.20 -19.99 10.35
CA GLN A 68 -21.34 -20.16 8.90
C GLN A 68 -20.12 -19.60 8.16
N LEU A 69 -19.65 -18.42 8.56
CA LEU A 69 -18.45 -17.81 7.98
C LEU A 69 -17.21 -18.68 8.21
N GLN A 70 -17.01 -19.23 9.41
CA GLN A 70 -15.90 -20.14 9.70
C GLN A 70 -15.97 -21.41 8.85
N GLU A 71 -17.17 -21.97 8.64
CA GLU A 71 -17.39 -23.13 7.76
C GLU A 71 -17.04 -22.81 6.30
N ASP A 72 -17.51 -21.67 5.79
CA ASP A 72 -17.24 -21.22 4.42
C ASP A 72 -15.73 -20.95 4.21
N LEU A 73 -15.07 -20.31 5.20
CA LEU A 73 -13.63 -20.07 5.18
C LEU A 73 -12.82 -21.37 5.26
N SER A 74 -13.30 -22.36 6.02
CA SER A 74 -12.68 -23.68 6.08
C SER A 74 -12.74 -24.40 4.73
N GLN A 75 -13.86 -24.26 4.00
CA GLN A 75 -13.99 -24.81 2.65
C GLN A 75 -13.05 -24.10 1.67
N LEU A 76 -12.94 -22.76 1.76
CA LEU A 76 -12.01 -22.00 0.93
C LEU A 76 -10.57 -22.44 1.14
N VAL A 77 -10.15 -22.64 2.40
CA VAL A 77 -8.79 -23.09 2.74
C VAL A 77 -8.43 -24.42 2.07
N ASN A 78 -9.39 -25.35 1.95
CA ASN A 78 -9.16 -26.63 1.27
C ASN A 78 -8.87 -26.49 -0.23
N LEU A 79 -9.15 -25.32 -0.82
CA LEU A 79 -8.86 -25.01 -2.22
C LEU A 79 -7.51 -24.29 -2.40
N LEU A 80 -6.89 -23.84 -1.31
CA LEU A 80 -5.64 -23.09 -1.36
C LEU A 80 -4.42 -24.03 -1.47
N PRO A 81 -3.33 -23.58 -2.11
CA PRO A 81 -2.05 -24.28 -2.03
C PRO A 81 -1.56 -24.45 -0.58
N GLU A 82 -0.78 -25.50 -0.32
CA GLU A 82 -0.28 -25.82 1.03
C GLU A 82 0.50 -24.66 1.69
N ALA A 83 1.18 -23.84 0.89
CA ALA A 83 1.93 -22.66 1.34
C ALA A 83 1.08 -21.39 1.25
N SER A 84 -0.06 -21.37 1.95
CA SER A 84 -0.96 -20.21 2.01
C SER A 84 -1.28 -19.88 3.46
N CYS A 85 -1.35 -18.60 3.79
CA CYS A 85 -1.81 -18.14 5.11
C CYS A 85 -3.04 -17.24 4.96
N PHE A 86 -3.93 -17.28 5.95
CA PHE A 86 -5.14 -16.46 5.95
C PHE A 86 -5.59 -16.17 7.38
N LYS A 87 -5.96 -14.91 7.65
CA LYS A 87 -6.49 -14.48 8.95
C LYS A 87 -7.63 -13.49 8.74
N VAL A 88 -8.74 -13.71 9.44
CA VAL A 88 -9.88 -12.78 9.48
C VAL A 88 -10.12 -12.37 10.92
N SER A 89 -10.28 -11.07 11.12
CA SER A 89 -10.58 -10.50 12.42
C SER A 89 -11.61 -9.38 12.25
N ALA A 90 -12.52 -9.24 13.20
CA ALA A 90 -13.46 -8.14 13.28
C ALA A 90 -13.39 -7.54 14.68
N ASP A 91 -13.35 -6.21 14.77
CA ASP A 91 -13.29 -5.48 16.05
C ASP A 91 -12.15 -5.93 16.98
N GLY A 92 -11.05 -6.42 16.40
CA GLY A 92 -9.89 -6.94 17.14
C GLY A 92 -10.06 -8.38 17.65
N GLU A 93 -11.21 -9.01 17.44
CA GLU A 93 -11.43 -10.43 17.73
C GLU A 93 -11.10 -11.29 16.50
N GLU A 94 -10.37 -12.38 16.72
CA GLU A 94 -10.08 -13.36 15.68
C GLU A 94 -11.33 -14.19 15.37
N ILE A 95 -11.74 -14.18 14.10
CA ILE A 95 -12.85 -15.00 13.61
C ILE A 95 -12.32 -16.31 13.05
N TYR A 96 -11.21 -16.27 12.32
CA TYR A 96 -10.65 -17.43 11.65
C TYR A 96 -9.15 -17.22 11.39
N SER A 97 -8.36 -18.28 11.57
CA SER A 97 -6.93 -18.29 11.26
C SER A 97 -6.53 -19.61 10.59
N PHE A 98 -5.71 -19.51 9.56
CA PHE A 98 -5.11 -20.64 8.85
C PHE A 98 -3.65 -20.32 8.57
N GLN A 99 -2.74 -21.11 9.16
CA GLN A 99 -1.29 -20.99 8.97
C GLN A 99 -0.74 -19.56 9.13
N GLU A 100 -1.32 -18.74 10.02
CA GLU A 100 -1.02 -17.29 10.10
C GLU A 100 0.46 -16.94 10.35
N ASN A 101 1.26 -17.89 10.87
CA ASN A 101 2.67 -17.68 11.21
C ASN A 101 3.66 -18.36 10.24
N ILE A 102 3.19 -18.89 9.10
CA ILE A 102 4.12 -19.47 8.12
C ILE A 102 4.91 -18.36 7.42
N PRO A 103 6.23 -18.55 7.22
CA PRO A 103 7.02 -17.60 6.44
C PRO A 103 6.66 -17.73 4.96
N LEU A 104 6.27 -16.62 4.34
CA LEU A 104 5.97 -16.52 2.90
C LEU A 104 6.78 -15.41 2.27
N ASN A 105 6.98 -15.48 0.94
CA ASN A 105 7.51 -14.35 0.18
C ASN A 105 6.44 -13.24 0.15
N PRO A 106 6.68 -12.07 0.74
CA PRO A 106 5.68 -11.00 0.79
C PRO A 106 5.43 -10.35 -0.59
N GLY A 107 6.32 -10.57 -1.57
CA GLY A 107 6.26 -9.91 -2.86
C GLY A 107 6.13 -8.39 -2.71
N ALA A 108 5.17 -7.80 -3.42
CA ALA A 108 4.94 -6.36 -3.37
C ALA A 108 4.42 -5.85 -2.01
N VAL A 109 3.89 -6.71 -1.12
CA VAL A 109 3.40 -6.32 0.21
C VAL A 109 4.55 -5.77 1.07
N GLN A 110 5.80 -6.14 0.80
CA GLN A 110 6.99 -5.55 1.44
C GLN A 110 7.00 -4.02 1.34
N LYS A 111 6.41 -3.42 0.29
CA LYS A 111 6.30 -1.97 0.13
C LYS A 111 5.56 -1.29 1.29
N ILE A 112 4.62 -1.98 1.96
CA ILE A 112 3.90 -1.43 3.11
C ILE A 112 4.86 -1.13 4.27
N ILE A 113 5.72 -2.10 4.59
CA ILE A 113 6.70 -1.96 5.68
C ILE A 113 7.75 -0.91 5.31
N THR A 114 8.22 -0.91 4.05
CA THR A 114 9.16 0.11 3.56
C THR A 114 8.56 1.51 3.63
N ALA A 115 7.30 1.69 3.22
CA ALA A 115 6.62 2.98 3.27
C ALA A 115 6.43 3.46 4.72
N TYR A 116 6.03 2.57 5.63
CA TYR A 116 5.94 2.90 7.06
C TYR A 116 7.29 3.34 7.64
N ALA A 117 8.36 2.60 7.35
CA ALA A 117 9.70 2.92 7.81
C ALA A 117 10.18 4.27 7.23
N ALA A 118 9.94 4.52 5.94
CA ALA A 118 10.28 5.78 5.28
C ALA A 118 9.54 6.96 5.92
N LEU A 119 8.22 6.87 6.11
CA LEU A 119 7.42 7.92 6.76
C LEU A 119 7.87 8.18 8.19
N ASN A 120 8.18 7.13 8.95
CA ASN A 120 8.63 7.27 10.34
C ASN A 120 10.05 7.88 10.45
N GLN A 121 10.94 7.56 9.50
CA GLN A 121 12.33 8.00 9.54
C GLN A 121 12.56 9.36 8.88
N LEU A 122 11.88 9.63 7.76
CA LEU A 122 12.06 10.85 6.96
C LEU A 122 11.01 11.91 7.31
N GLY A 123 9.81 11.50 7.72
CA GLY A 123 8.63 12.36 7.84
C GLY A 123 7.80 12.38 6.56
N ASP A 124 6.54 12.78 6.68
CA ASP A 124 5.58 12.92 5.57
C ASP A 124 5.85 14.14 4.68
N SER A 125 6.56 15.15 5.23
CA SER A 125 6.97 16.36 4.51
C SER A 125 8.39 16.31 3.96
N PHE A 126 9.05 15.15 3.96
CA PHE A 126 10.43 15.02 3.46
C PHE A 126 10.49 15.31 1.96
N GLN A 127 11.53 16.03 1.54
CA GLN A 127 11.83 16.31 0.15
C GLN A 127 13.29 15.97 -0.14
N TYR A 128 13.53 15.31 -1.26
CA TYR A 128 14.88 15.15 -1.79
C TYR A 128 15.37 16.48 -2.36
N GLU A 129 16.67 16.74 -2.24
CA GLU A 129 17.32 17.92 -2.77
C GLU A 129 18.39 17.50 -3.78
N THR A 130 18.32 18.01 -5.00
CA THR A 130 19.38 17.83 -6.00
C THR A 130 20.01 19.18 -6.26
N VAL A 131 21.31 19.30 -6.00
CA VAL A 131 22.02 20.59 -6.06
C VAL A 131 22.85 20.66 -7.33
N ILE A 132 22.66 21.70 -8.12
CA ILE A 132 23.52 22.06 -9.23
C ILE A 132 24.44 23.21 -8.79
N ALA A 133 25.74 23.05 -8.96
CA ALA A 133 26.71 24.03 -8.48
C ALA A 133 27.93 24.12 -9.40
N ALA A 134 28.53 25.30 -9.43
CA ALA A 134 29.84 25.53 -10.04
C ALA A 134 30.80 26.13 -9.02
N LYS A 135 32.11 25.98 -9.24
CA LYS A 135 33.13 26.54 -8.32
C LYS A 135 33.22 28.06 -8.37
N ARG A 136 32.63 28.68 -9.40
CA ARG A 136 32.62 30.12 -9.65
C ARG A 136 31.35 30.50 -10.40
N GLU A 137 31.05 31.78 -10.35
CA GLU A 137 30.04 32.40 -11.22
C GLU A 137 30.50 32.37 -12.68
N THR A 138 29.53 32.47 -13.59
CA THR A 138 29.77 32.60 -15.02
C THR A 138 30.25 34.00 -15.37
N ASP A 139 31.03 34.10 -16.44
CA ASP A 139 31.43 35.40 -16.99
C ASP A 139 30.21 36.11 -17.63
N GLU A 140 30.34 37.40 -17.98
CA GLU A 140 29.23 38.19 -18.57
C GLU A 140 28.66 37.58 -19.86
N ASP A 141 29.45 36.79 -20.59
CA ASP A 141 29.08 36.06 -21.80
C ASP A 141 28.41 34.69 -21.53
N GLY A 142 28.17 34.36 -20.25
CA GLY A 142 27.58 33.10 -19.81
C GLY A 142 28.55 31.91 -19.81
N LEU A 143 29.84 32.17 -20.07
CA LEU A 143 30.86 31.15 -20.11
C LEU A 143 31.35 30.81 -18.70
N LEU A 144 31.26 29.54 -18.35
CA LEU A 144 31.85 28.97 -17.14
C LEU A 144 33.32 28.61 -17.40
N ARG A 145 34.19 29.63 -17.41
CA ARG A 145 35.63 29.44 -17.70
C ARG A 145 36.32 28.57 -16.66
N THR A 146 37.09 27.59 -17.12
CA THR A 146 37.96 26.74 -16.30
C THR A 146 37.25 26.09 -15.09
N SER A 147 35.96 25.79 -15.20
CA SER A 147 35.20 25.09 -14.17
C SER A 147 34.26 24.05 -14.79
N ASP A 148 34.07 22.97 -14.05
CA ASP A 148 33.03 21.99 -14.29
C ASP A 148 31.70 22.50 -13.72
N LEU A 149 30.61 21.93 -14.21
CA LEU A 149 29.29 21.99 -13.58
C LEU A 149 29.10 20.71 -12.76
N TYR A 150 28.80 20.84 -11.47
CA TYR A 150 28.61 19.72 -10.57
C TYR A 150 27.14 19.53 -10.24
N ILE A 151 26.68 18.28 -10.25
CA ILE A 151 25.34 17.88 -9.83
C ILE A 151 25.49 16.94 -8.63
N PHE A 152 24.85 17.24 -7.52
CA PHE A 152 24.86 16.41 -6.31
C PHE A 152 23.48 15.80 -6.10
N GLY A 153 23.34 14.51 -6.39
CA GLY A 153 22.08 13.79 -6.20
C GLY A 153 21.93 13.26 -4.78
N SER A 154 20.78 13.51 -4.16
CA SER A 154 20.47 13.03 -2.81
C SER A 154 19.54 11.80 -2.74
N GLY A 155 19.21 11.22 -3.89
CA GLY A 155 18.32 10.07 -4.00
C GLY A 155 16.91 10.37 -4.49
N ASP A 156 16.69 11.53 -5.13
CA ASP A 156 15.42 11.82 -5.80
C ASP A 156 15.11 10.74 -6.85
N PRO A 157 14.04 9.93 -6.67
CA PRO A 157 13.73 8.85 -7.58
C PRO A 157 12.90 9.31 -8.80
N LEU A 158 12.66 10.62 -8.93
CA LEU A 158 11.71 11.20 -9.87
C LEU A 158 12.34 12.20 -10.86
N ILE A 159 13.67 12.29 -10.95
CA ILE A 159 14.35 13.10 -11.98
C ILE A 159 14.15 12.43 -13.34
N ARG A 160 13.34 13.05 -14.20
CA ARG A 160 12.90 12.46 -15.47
C ARG A 160 12.81 13.47 -16.59
N THR A 161 13.24 13.06 -17.78
CA THR A 161 13.06 13.80 -19.03
C THR A 161 11.63 13.68 -19.55
N ASP A 162 11.18 14.66 -20.32
CA ASP A 162 9.93 14.57 -21.09
C ASP A 162 9.95 13.36 -22.02
N ALA A 163 11.09 13.13 -22.68
CA ALA A 163 11.30 11.98 -23.55
C ALA A 163 11.12 10.63 -22.82
N TYR A 164 11.49 10.54 -21.53
CA TYR A 164 11.23 9.34 -20.72
C TYR A 164 9.75 9.18 -20.40
N MET A 165 9.07 10.27 -20.05
CA MET A 165 7.66 10.26 -19.71
C MET A 165 6.80 9.77 -20.87
N GLU A 166 7.13 10.14 -22.11
CA GLU A 166 6.47 9.64 -23.33
C GLU A 166 6.56 8.11 -23.52
N LEU A 167 7.48 7.43 -22.82
CA LEU A 167 7.66 5.98 -22.90
C LEU A 167 6.84 5.22 -21.87
N LEU A 168 6.40 5.91 -20.82
CA LEU A 168 5.65 5.31 -19.73
C LEU A 168 4.20 5.12 -20.16
N PRO A 169 3.52 4.08 -19.67
CA PRO A 169 2.09 3.90 -19.95
C PRO A 169 1.27 5.09 -19.44
N ASP A 170 0.15 5.42 -20.10
CA ASP A 170 -0.78 6.49 -19.69
C ASP A 170 -1.31 6.35 -18.25
N SER A 171 -1.21 5.16 -17.66
CA SER A 171 -1.58 4.91 -16.26
C SER A 171 -0.51 5.32 -15.24
N TYR A 172 0.68 5.69 -15.70
CA TYR A 172 1.77 6.14 -14.85
C TYR A 172 1.50 7.56 -14.35
N SER A 173 2.03 7.88 -13.17
CA SER A 173 1.88 9.23 -12.60
C SER A 173 2.77 10.24 -13.32
N ASP A 174 2.21 11.42 -13.60
CA ASP A 174 2.93 12.58 -14.13
C ASP A 174 3.81 13.30 -13.08
N ILE A 175 3.74 12.89 -11.81
CA ILE A 175 4.55 13.50 -10.75
C ILE A 175 6.03 13.20 -11.00
N ARG A 176 6.81 14.26 -11.24
CA ARG A 176 8.25 14.17 -11.50
C ARG A 176 8.99 15.45 -11.12
N THR A 177 10.30 15.33 -10.98
CA THR A 177 11.25 16.45 -11.08
C THR A 177 11.68 16.54 -12.54
N SER A 178 11.32 17.63 -13.23
CA SER A 178 11.54 17.76 -14.68
C SER A 178 13.02 18.02 -15.00
N ALA A 179 13.67 17.07 -15.66
CA ALA A 179 15.08 17.21 -16.05
C ALA A 179 15.29 18.31 -17.10
N ASP A 180 14.35 18.45 -18.04
CA ASP A 180 14.35 19.48 -19.07
C ASP A 180 14.22 20.88 -18.44
N GLU A 181 13.31 21.03 -17.47
CA GLU A 181 13.16 22.29 -16.71
C GLU A 181 14.40 22.60 -15.88
N LEU A 182 15.05 21.59 -15.28
CA LEU A 182 16.32 21.78 -14.58
C LEU A 182 17.42 22.31 -15.52
N ALA A 183 17.45 21.86 -16.78
CA ALA A 183 18.38 22.37 -17.78
C ALA A 183 18.04 23.82 -18.18
N ASP A 184 16.77 24.12 -18.45
CA ASP A 184 16.29 25.47 -18.75
C ASP A 184 16.63 26.47 -17.63
N LEU A 185 16.40 26.06 -16.37
CA LEU A 185 16.76 26.87 -15.21
C LEU A 185 18.27 27.08 -15.09
N THR A 186 19.07 26.07 -15.47
CA THR A 186 20.54 26.17 -15.46
C THR A 186 21.04 27.15 -16.52
N VAL A 187 20.51 27.08 -17.74
CA VAL A 187 20.76 28.06 -18.80
C VAL A 187 20.30 29.46 -18.37
N GLY A 188 19.13 29.55 -17.72
CA GLY A 188 18.58 30.78 -17.14
C GLY A 188 19.43 31.40 -16.02
N MET A 189 20.32 30.63 -15.38
CA MET A 189 21.36 31.13 -14.47
C MET A 189 22.60 31.67 -15.20
N ASN A 190 22.49 31.92 -16.51
CA ASN A 190 23.58 32.37 -17.38
C ASN A 190 24.72 31.35 -17.48
N VAL A 191 24.42 30.05 -17.42
CA VAL A 191 25.37 28.96 -17.71
C VAL A 191 25.12 28.50 -19.14
N LEU A 192 25.82 29.12 -20.09
CA LEU A 192 25.62 28.93 -21.53
C LEU A 192 26.77 28.21 -22.23
N PHE A 193 27.94 28.15 -21.58
CA PHE A 193 29.07 27.42 -22.13
C PHE A 193 29.88 26.84 -20.98
N ILE A 194 30.08 25.52 -20.99
CA ILE A 194 30.88 24.83 -19.99
C ILE A 194 32.22 24.48 -20.63
N GLN A 195 33.32 25.06 -20.14
CA GLN A 195 34.66 24.71 -20.64
C GLN A 195 35.17 23.38 -20.04
N GLY A 196 34.69 23.05 -18.83
CA GLY A 196 34.98 21.78 -18.14
C GLY A 196 34.03 20.66 -18.56
N ALA A 197 33.67 19.81 -17.62
CA ALA A 197 32.68 18.75 -17.81
C ALA A 197 31.43 18.98 -16.94
N VAL A 198 30.32 18.32 -17.30
CA VAL A 198 29.24 18.03 -16.36
C VAL A 198 29.64 16.83 -15.51
N VAL A 199 29.63 16.97 -14.18
CA VAL A 199 30.09 15.97 -13.23
C VAL A 199 29.01 15.68 -12.20
N VAL A 200 28.51 14.44 -12.18
CA VAL A 200 27.50 14.00 -11.22
C VAL A 200 28.16 13.30 -10.03
N ASN A 201 27.84 13.75 -8.83
CA ASN A 201 28.24 13.17 -7.56
C ASN A 201 27.06 12.43 -6.94
N GLU A 202 27.17 11.10 -6.89
CA GLU A 202 26.19 10.19 -6.30
C GLU A 202 26.66 9.55 -4.98
N SER A 203 27.71 10.08 -4.37
CA SER A 203 28.39 9.46 -3.19
C SER A 203 27.56 9.39 -1.90
N ARG A 204 26.31 9.89 -1.92
CA ARG A 204 25.39 9.76 -0.79
C ARG A 204 25.03 8.31 -0.49
N TYR A 205 24.90 7.48 -1.53
CA TYR A 205 24.65 6.04 -1.42
C TYR A 205 25.85 5.23 -1.93
N ASP A 206 25.82 3.93 -1.69
CA ASP A 206 26.83 3.02 -2.23
C ASP A 206 26.69 2.85 -3.76
N GLU A 207 27.64 2.12 -4.35
CA GLU A 207 27.69 1.87 -5.79
C GLU A 207 27.00 0.55 -6.19
N GLU A 208 26.21 -0.06 -5.29
CA GLU A 208 25.48 -1.29 -5.58
C GLU A 208 24.26 -0.99 -6.46
N ARG A 209 24.32 -1.43 -7.71
CA ARG A 209 23.29 -1.08 -8.73
C ARG A 209 22.06 -1.98 -8.69
N THR A 210 22.19 -3.15 -8.05
CA THR A 210 21.14 -4.16 -7.97
C THR A 210 21.15 -4.82 -6.59
N ILE A 211 20.09 -5.54 -6.25
CA ILE A 211 20.00 -6.22 -4.96
C ILE A 211 20.79 -7.53 -4.97
N ALA A 212 21.58 -7.73 -3.92
CA ALA A 212 22.29 -8.98 -3.69
C ALA A 212 21.30 -10.17 -3.60
N GLY A 213 21.59 -11.25 -4.33
CA GLY A 213 20.76 -12.46 -4.36
C GLY A 213 19.67 -12.48 -5.44
N TRP A 214 19.43 -11.37 -6.16
CA TRP A 214 18.61 -11.42 -7.38
C TRP A 214 19.31 -12.22 -8.47
N ASP A 215 18.54 -13.01 -9.22
CA ASP A 215 19.03 -13.69 -10.41
C ASP A 215 19.34 -12.69 -11.54
N GLN A 216 20.08 -13.14 -12.55
CA GLN A 216 20.54 -12.28 -13.62
C GLN A 216 19.39 -11.82 -14.54
N GLU A 217 18.39 -12.68 -14.76
CA GLU A 217 17.22 -12.34 -15.59
C GLU A 217 16.44 -11.16 -15.01
N LEU A 218 16.26 -11.14 -13.69
CA LEU A 218 15.61 -10.04 -12.98
C LEU A 218 16.46 -8.77 -13.01
N LYS A 219 17.78 -8.88 -12.90
CA LYS A 219 18.69 -7.72 -12.98
C LYS A 219 18.72 -7.09 -14.37
N ASP A 220 18.55 -7.89 -15.42
CA ASP A 220 18.56 -7.44 -16.81
C ASP A 220 17.16 -7.10 -17.35
N ALA A 221 16.12 -7.18 -16.50
CA ALA A 221 14.75 -6.91 -16.90
C ALA A 221 14.57 -5.44 -17.29
N ASP A 222 13.80 -5.21 -18.36
CA ASP A 222 13.51 -3.89 -18.96
C ASP A 222 12.67 -2.95 -18.08
N LYS A 223 12.28 -3.42 -16.89
CA LYS A 223 11.51 -2.69 -15.87
C LYS A 223 12.29 -2.46 -14.58
N ILE A 224 13.55 -2.90 -14.53
CA ILE A 224 14.40 -2.82 -13.34
C ILE A 224 15.63 -2.00 -13.69
N GLY A 225 15.56 -0.70 -13.42
CA GLY A 225 16.70 0.19 -13.61
C GLY A 225 17.72 0.09 -12.48
N SER A 226 18.91 0.62 -12.72
CA SER A 226 20.01 0.60 -11.76
C SER A 226 19.79 1.58 -10.61
N LEU A 227 20.13 1.15 -9.40
CA LEU A 227 20.08 1.99 -8.21
C LEU A 227 21.19 3.05 -8.20
N SER A 228 20.86 4.26 -7.76
CA SER A 228 21.78 5.40 -7.66
C SER A 228 21.21 6.49 -6.75
N ALA A 229 22.07 7.29 -6.12
CA ALA A 229 21.66 8.54 -5.47
C ALA A 229 21.33 9.66 -6.48
N SER A 230 21.73 9.51 -7.74
CA SER A 230 21.44 10.45 -8.83
C SER A 230 20.61 9.74 -9.90
N LEU A 231 19.45 9.21 -9.50
CA LEU A 231 18.59 8.38 -10.34
C LEU A 231 17.94 9.24 -11.43
N PHE A 232 18.44 9.10 -12.65
CA PHE A 232 17.93 9.79 -13.84
C PHE A 232 17.17 8.80 -14.73
N ASP A 233 15.97 9.17 -15.18
CA ASP A 233 15.13 8.35 -16.07
C ASP A 233 14.98 6.90 -15.59
N GLY A 234 14.78 6.73 -14.27
CA GLY A 234 14.60 5.43 -13.64
C GLY A 234 15.85 4.55 -13.57
N GLY A 235 17.04 5.07 -13.90
CA GLY A 235 18.30 4.32 -13.83
C GLY A 235 18.60 3.49 -15.08
N PHE A 236 17.99 3.84 -16.21
CA PHE A 236 18.23 3.18 -17.50
C PHE A 236 19.21 3.97 -18.36
N ASP A 237 20.01 3.25 -19.14
CA ASP A 237 20.72 3.79 -20.29
C ASP A 237 19.72 4.02 -21.44
N GLY A 238 19.93 5.08 -22.21
CA GLY A 238 19.47 5.08 -23.61
C GLY A 238 18.50 6.16 -24.07
N LEU A 239 18.17 7.18 -23.27
CA LEU A 239 17.43 8.33 -23.82
C LEU A 239 18.39 9.37 -24.36
N LYS A 240 18.73 9.25 -25.64
CA LYS A 240 19.31 10.36 -26.41
C LYS A 240 18.18 11.19 -27.01
N GLN A 241 18.42 12.47 -27.27
CA GLN A 241 17.52 13.36 -28.04
C GLN A 241 16.86 12.61 -29.22
N ASN A 242 15.55 12.80 -29.44
CA ASN A 242 14.69 12.11 -30.44
C ASN A 242 14.36 10.62 -30.18
N TYR A 243 14.51 10.11 -28.96
CA TYR A 243 14.21 8.69 -28.65
C TYR A 243 12.76 8.28 -28.94
N SER A 244 11.77 9.16 -28.74
CA SER A 244 10.37 8.88 -29.11
C SER A 244 10.17 8.68 -30.62
N GLN A 245 10.99 9.32 -31.45
CA GLN A 245 11.01 9.09 -32.91
C GLN A 245 11.71 7.78 -33.30
N GLN A 246 12.60 7.25 -32.45
CA GLN A 246 13.34 6.01 -32.70
C GLN A 246 12.51 4.75 -32.40
N ARG A 247 11.38 4.89 -31.70
CA ARG A 247 10.64 3.76 -31.13
C ARG A 247 9.73 3.03 -32.13
N GLY A 248 9.27 3.70 -33.19
CA GLY A 248 8.28 3.10 -34.09
C GLY A 248 7.12 2.43 -33.33
N GLU A 249 6.52 1.38 -33.87
CA GLU A 249 5.48 0.59 -33.16
C GLU A 249 6.07 -0.44 -32.16
N ASN A 250 7.39 -0.69 -32.15
CA ASN A 250 8.00 -1.74 -31.33
C ASN A 250 9.39 -1.34 -30.79
N PRO A 251 9.44 -0.70 -29.60
CA PRO A 251 10.68 -0.30 -28.97
C PRO A 251 11.70 -1.41 -28.75
N LEU A 252 12.98 -1.05 -28.76
CA LEU A 252 13.96 -1.84 -28.01
C LEU A 252 13.70 -1.69 -26.50
N PRO A 253 13.93 -2.76 -25.71
CA PRO A 253 13.81 -2.71 -24.26
C PRO A 253 14.80 -1.70 -23.65
N LEU A 254 14.42 -1.10 -22.52
CA LEU A 254 15.32 -0.26 -21.74
C LEU A 254 16.42 -1.12 -21.11
N ILE A 255 17.64 -0.61 -21.08
CA ILE A 255 18.80 -1.32 -20.55
C ILE A 255 19.22 -0.64 -19.24
N PRO A 256 19.37 -1.36 -18.12
CA PRO A 256 19.79 -0.76 -16.85
C PRO A 256 21.19 -0.16 -16.98
N SER A 257 21.40 1.05 -16.44
CA SER A 257 22.66 1.75 -16.62
C SER A 257 23.78 1.14 -15.78
N ALA A 258 24.92 0.82 -16.41
CA ALA A 258 26.10 0.34 -15.67
C ALA A 258 26.74 1.46 -14.82
N ASN A 259 26.55 2.73 -15.21
CA ASN A 259 27.03 3.90 -14.47
C ASN A 259 25.99 5.03 -14.55
N PRO A 260 25.00 5.03 -13.65
CA PRO A 260 23.91 6.00 -13.66
C PRO A 260 24.37 7.45 -13.56
N ALA A 261 25.39 7.75 -12.75
CA ALA A 261 25.92 9.12 -12.62
C ALA A 261 26.54 9.63 -13.92
N LYS A 262 27.35 8.80 -14.60
CA LYS A 262 27.89 9.15 -15.92
C LYS A 262 26.79 9.31 -16.96
N ARG A 263 25.74 8.48 -16.88
CA ARG A 263 24.59 8.59 -17.80
C ARG A 263 23.82 9.88 -17.58
N PHE A 264 23.54 10.24 -16.33
CA PHE A 264 22.91 11.51 -15.99
C PHE A 264 23.78 12.67 -16.52
N ALA A 265 25.07 12.69 -16.24
CA ALA A 265 25.96 13.76 -16.71
C ALA A 265 25.86 13.97 -18.24
N ALA A 266 25.93 12.88 -19.01
CA ALA A 266 25.84 12.95 -20.47
C ALA A 266 24.46 13.39 -20.97
N ASN A 267 23.38 12.91 -20.37
CA ASN A 267 22.03 13.32 -20.75
C ASN A 267 21.75 14.77 -20.40
N PHE A 268 22.24 15.23 -19.25
CA PHE A 268 22.05 16.61 -18.82
C PHE A 268 22.86 17.58 -19.69
N ASP A 269 24.07 17.20 -20.11
CA ASP A 269 24.85 17.93 -21.12
C ASP A 269 24.05 18.11 -22.42
N ASP A 270 23.46 17.03 -22.96
CA ASP A 270 22.58 17.08 -24.15
C ASP A 270 21.33 17.95 -23.94
N LEU A 271 20.82 18.07 -22.70
CA LEU A 271 19.68 18.93 -22.38
C LEU A 271 20.08 20.40 -22.30
N LEU A 272 21.26 20.73 -21.75
CA LEU A 272 21.78 22.09 -21.71
C LEU A 272 21.97 22.63 -23.13
N GLU A 273 22.56 21.84 -24.04
CA GLU A 273 22.72 22.22 -25.45
C GLU A 273 21.38 22.49 -26.15
N ALA A 274 20.33 21.73 -25.80
CA ALA A 274 19.01 21.93 -26.37
C ALA A 274 18.28 23.15 -25.80
N ALA A 275 18.46 23.44 -24.51
CA ALA A 275 17.87 24.60 -23.85
C ALA A 275 18.48 25.95 -24.32
N GLU A 276 19.69 25.92 -24.89
CA GLU A 276 20.32 27.08 -25.53
C GLU A 276 19.77 27.41 -26.93
N SER A 277 19.07 26.47 -27.58
CA SER A 277 18.62 26.57 -28.98
C SER A 277 17.27 27.27 -29.17
#